data_AF-A0A965ZC49-F1
#
_entry.id   AF-A0A965ZC49-F1
#
_cell.length_a   1.000
_cell.length_b   1.000
_cell.length_c   1.000
_cell.angle_alpha   90.00
_cell.angle_beta   90.00
_cell.angle_gamma   90.00
#
_symmetry.space_group_name_H-M   'P 1'
#
loop_
_entity.id
_entity.type
_entity.pdbx_description
1 polymer ?
#
loop_
_entity_poly.entity_id
_entity_poly.type
_entity_poly.pdbx_seq_one_letter_code
_entity_poly.pdbx_strand_id
1 'polypeptide(L)'
;MVSLKQHDYYFVPALPFYALAFTSFSQRPVERMALWFNQKLRFVQLTRYFMLASIAGILLFSIVTRNTPLRDRDMLHDIKIIGTVTGSHSYIRVDKPLMFNYGLNAYLQRYYSVTLQYTSPETQWYLCESHGEVPEGYMPVNCALKNYILYRKNS
;
A
#
# COMPACT_ATOMS: atom_id res chain seq x y z
N MET A 1 17.56 -6.55 13.62
CA MET A 1 16.11 -6.80 13.76
C MET A 1 15.46 -6.32 12.49
N VAL A 2 14.93 -7.23 11.66
CA VAL A 2 14.17 -6.86 10.46
C VAL A 2 12.85 -6.27 10.94
N SER A 3 12.53 -5.03 10.55
CA SER A 3 11.26 -4.42 10.97
C SER A 3 10.09 -5.14 10.29
N LEU A 4 8.92 -5.19 10.93
CA LEU A 4 7.69 -5.79 10.36
C LEU A 4 7.35 -5.27 8.95
N LYS A 5 7.77 -4.05 8.59
CA LYS A 5 7.62 -3.52 7.23
C LYS A 5 8.60 -4.14 6.22
N GLN A 6 9.82 -4.45 6.64
CA GLN A 6 10.82 -5.09 5.78
C GLN A 6 10.53 -6.58 5.59
N HIS A 7 9.80 -7.20 6.52
CA HIS A 7 9.38 -8.59 6.42
C HIS A 7 8.71 -8.87 5.07
N ASP A 8 7.69 -8.12 4.68
CA ASP A 8 6.94 -8.42 3.44
C ASP A 8 7.77 -8.19 2.17
N TYR A 9 8.66 -7.18 2.17
CA TYR A 9 9.53 -6.90 1.02
C TYR A 9 10.58 -7.98 0.76
N TYR A 10 11.09 -8.65 1.81
CA TYR A 10 12.10 -9.70 1.67
C TYR A 10 11.52 -11.12 1.72
N PHE A 11 10.42 -11.31 2.46
CA PHE A 11 9.79 -12.61 2.63
C PHE A 11 8.98 -13.02 1.39
N VAL A 12 8.22 -12.10 0.80
CA VAL A 12 7.38 -12.41 -0.37
C VAL A 12 8.23 -12.91 -1.56
N PRO A 13 9.37 -12.28 -1.92
CA PRO A 13 10.24 -12.82 -2.97
C PRO A 13 10.92 -14.14 -2.58
N ALA A 14 11.04 -14.46 -1.29
CA ALA A 14 11.62 -15.70 -0.81
C ALA A 14 10.62 -16.88 -0.82
N LEU A 15 9.30 -16.60 -0.82
CA LEU A 15 8.24 -17.62 -0.81
C LEU A 15 8.37 -18.69 -1.92
N PRO A 16 8.72 -18.38 -3.18
CA PRO A 16 8.95 -19.40 -4.20
C PRO A 16 10.04 -20.40 -3.84
N PHE A 17 11.13 -19.95 -3.21
CA PHE A 17 12.23 -20.83 -2.78
C PHE A 17 11.81 -21.71 -1.61
N TYR A 18 11.03 -21.17 -0.66
CA TYR A 18 10.43 -21.97 0.40
C TYR A 18 9.45 -23.01 -0.13
N ALA A 19 8.62 -22.65 -1.13
CA ALA A 19 7.72 -23.59 -1.79
C ALA A 19 8.48 -24.73 -2.45
N LEU A 20 9.56 -24.42 -3.19
CA LEU A 20 10.43 -25.43 -3.82
C LEU A 20 11.09 -26.35 -2.78
N ALA A 21 11.66 -25.78 -1.71
CA ALA A 21 12.25 -26.57 -0.63
C ALA A 21 11.22 -27.50 0.03
N PHE A 22 10.01 -26.99 0.29
CA PHE A 22 8.92 -27.76 0.87
C PHE A 22 8.45 -28.88 -0.05
N THR A 23 8.34 -28.63 -1.36
CA THR A 23 7.99 -29.67 -2.34
C THR A 23 9.05 -30.76 -2.41
N SER A 24 10.34 -30.40 -2.42
CA SER A 24 11.44 -31.37 -2.47
C SER A 24 11.49 -32.23 -1.20
N PHE A 25 11.27 -31.63 -0.03
CA PHE A 25 11.25 -32.37 1.24
C PHE A 25 10.01 -33.26 1.38
N SER A 26 8.85 -32.78 0.89
CA SER A 26 7.58 -33.48 1.01
C SER A 26 7.35 -34.53 -0.07
N GLN A 27 8.19 -34.60 -1.11
CA GLN A 27 7.99 -35.51 -2.24
C GLN A 27 7.82 -36.98 -1.82
N ARG A 28 8.78 -37.53 -1.06
CA ARG A 28 8.75 -38.94 -0.62
C ARG A 28 7.55 -39.29 0.26
N PRO A 29 7.20 -38.53 1.31
CA PRO A 29 6.00 -38.83 2.10
C PRO A 29 4.73 -38.66 1.28
N VAL A 30 4.65 -37.68 0.38
CA VAL A 30 3.50 -37.51 -0.53
C VAL A 30 3.36 -38.68 -1.50
N GLU A 31 4.46 -39.18 -2.08
CA GLU A 31 4.43 -40.37 -2.96
C GLU A 31 3.97 -41.63 -2.22
N ARG A 32 4.48 -41.88 -1.01
CA ARG A 32 4.01 -43.01 -0.17
C ARG A 32 2.54 -42.88 0.18
N MET A 33 2.11 -41.66 0.52
CA MET A 33 0.72 -41.36 0.84
C MET A 33 -0.18 -41.52 -0.41
N ALA A 34 0.29 -41.11 -1.59
CA ALA A 34 -0.40 -41.27 -2.86
C ALA A 34 -0.56 -42.75 -3.23
N LEU A 35 0.46 -43.58 -3.02
CA LEU A 35 0.38 -45.04 -3.22
C LEU A 35 -0.66 -45.69 -2.29
N TRP A 36 -0.74 -45.23 -1.04
CA TRP A 36 -1.78 -45.67 -0.09
C TRP A 36 -3.19 -45.25 -0.52
N PHE A 37 -3.33 -44.01 -1.02
CA PHE A 37 -4.61 -43.50 -1.51
C PHE A 37 -5.03 -44.03 -2.88
N ASN A 38 -4.10 -44.49 -3.72
CA ASN A 38 -4.40 -45.10 -5.02
C ASN A 38 -5.24 -46.38 -4.89
N GLN A 39 -5.27 -46.99 -3.70
CA GLN A 39 -6.16 -48.10 -3.37
C GLN A 39 -7.63 -47.67 -3.14
N LYS A 40 -7.90 -46.36 -3.02
CA LYS A 40 -9.23 -45.79 -2.78
C LYS A 40 -9.53 -44.63 -3.75
N LEU A 41 -9.93 -44.98 -4.98
CA LEU A 41 -10.34 -44.06 -6.07
C LEU A 41 -11.21 -42.87 -5.63
N ARG A 42 -12.14 -43.06 -4.68
CA ARG A 42 -13.02 -41.99 -4.16
C ARG A 42 -12.25 -40.89 -3.42
N PHE A 43 -11.19 -41.22 -2.68
CA PHE A 43 -10.42 -40.23 -1.93
C PHE A 43 -9.61 -39.33 -2.86
N VAL A 44 -9.00 -39.90 -3.89
CA VAL A 44 -8.24 -39.16 -4.91
C VAL A 44 -9.13 -38.18 -5.68
N GLN A 45 -10.36 -38.58 -6.00
CA GLN A 45 -11.33 -37.69 -6.64
C GLN A 45 -11.74 -36.54 -5.71
N LEU A 46 -12.02 -36.83 -4.42
CA LEU A 46 -12.40 -35.81 -3.45
C LEU A 46 -11.30 -34.77 -3.24
N THR A 47 -10.04 -35.19 -3.09
CA THR A 47 -8.92 -34.26 -2.91
C THR A 47 -8.68 -33.39 -4.14
N ARG A 48 -8.84 -33.96 -5.35
CA ARG A 48 -8.76 -33.20 -6.60
C ARG A 48 -9.83 -32.10 -6.67
N TYR A 49 -11.08 -32.43 -6.36
CA TYR A 49 -12.15 -31.42 -6.34
C TYR A 49 -11.91 -30.36 -5.27
N PHE A 50 -11.44 -30.75 -4.08
CA PHE A 50 -11.08 -29.81 -3.02
C PHE A 50 -9.97 -28.84 -3.44
N MET A 51 -8.91 -29.33 -4.10
CA MET A 51 -7.83 -28.47 -4.59
C MET A 51 -8.32 -27.50 -5.65
N LEU A 52 -9.12 -27.98 -6.62
CA LEU A 52 -9.69 -27.13 -7.66
C LEU A 52 -10.62 -26.06 -7.06
N ALA A 53 -11.47 -26.43 -6.10
CA ALA A 53 -12.33 -25.51 -5.38
C ALA A 53 -11.52 -24.48 -4.57
N SER A 54 -10.40 -24.90 -3.95
CA SER A 54 -9.51 -24.00 -3.21
C SER A 54 -8.86 -22.98 -4.13
N ILE A 55 -8.34 -23.41 -5.29
CA ILE A 55 -7.75 -22.52 -6.29
C ILE A 55 -8.79 -21.51 -6.78
N ALA A 56 -10.00 -21.99 -7.14
CA ALA A 56 -11.09 -21.12 -7.55
C ALA A 56 -11.47 -20.11 -6.45
N GLY A 57 -11.55 -20.56 -5.19
CA GLY A 57 -11.83 -19.71 -4.04
C GLY A 57 -10.77 -18.62 -3.84
N ILE A 58 -9.48 -18.95 -3.97
CA ILE A 58 -8.38 -17.97 -3.86
C ILE A 58 -8.46 -16.93 -4.99
N LEU A 59 -8.74 -17.36 -6.23
CA LEU A 59 -8.88 -16.44 -7.36
C LEU A 59 -10.07 -15.50 -7.17
N LEU A 60 -11.24 -16.03 -6.77
CA LEU A 60 -12.43 -15.23 -6.48
C LEU A 60 -12.18 -14.25 -5.35
N PHE A 61 -11.58 -14.70 -4.25
CA PHE A 61 -11.22 -13.84 -3.12
C PHE A 61 -10.28 -12.70 -3.56
N SER A 62 -9.27 -13.01 -4.38
CA SER A 62 -8.33 -12.02 -4.90
C SER A 62 -9.03 -10.97 -5.78
N ILE A 63 -9.98 -11.37 -6.62
CA ILE A 63 -10.78 -10.45 -7.46
C ILE A 63 -11.65 -9.54 -6.57
N VAL A 64 -12.34 -10.11 -5.58
CA VAL A 64 -13.23 -9.37 -4.68
C VAL A 64 -12.45 -8.35 -3.83
N THR A 65 -11.26 -8.72 -3.36
CA THR A 65 -10.43 -7.88 -2.49
C THR A 65 -9.58 -6.85 -3.25
N ARG A 66 -9.45 -6.96 -4.58
CA ARG A 66 -8.63 -6.06 -5.41
C ARG A 66 -9.04 -4.59 -5.31
N ASN A 67 -10.32 -4.30 -5.05
CA ASN A 67 -10.89 -2.95 -5.13
C ASN A 67 -11.27 -2.34 -3.78
N THR A 68 -10.73 -2.83 -2.67
CA THR A 68 -10.87 -2.16 -1.37
C THR A 68 -9.64 -1.34 -1.05
N PRO A 69 -9.51 -0.06 -1.53
CA PRO A 69 -8.58 0.89 -0.97
C PRO A 69 -9.12 1.37 0.39
N LEU A 70 -9.39 0.42 1.29
CA LEU A 70 -10.01 0.69 2.59
C LEU A 70 -9.04 1.42 3.51
N ARG A 71 -7.72 1.22 3.33
CA ARG A 71 -6.71 1.76 4.23
C ARG A 71 -6.41 3.25 4.01
N ASP A 72 -6.42 3.71 2.76
CA ASP A 72 -5.91 5.04 2.40
C ASP A 72 -6.95 5.92 1.67
N ARG A 73 -8.25 5.58 1.73
CA ARG A 73 -9.31 6.27 0.96
C ARG A 73 -9.32 7.78 1.18
N ASP A 74 -9.26 8.21 2.43
CA ASP A 74 -9.30 9.63 2.79
C ASP A 74 -8.00 10.34 2.43
N MET A 75 -6.85 9.67 2.55
CA MET A 75 -5.57 10.21 2.11
C MET A 75 -5.55 10.39 0.59
N LEU A 76 -6.01 9.40 -0.18
CA LEU A 76 -6.10 9.49 -1.64
C LEU A 76 -7.07 10.58 -2.11
N HIS A 77 -8.17 10.78 -1.39
CA HIS A 77 -9.09 11.89 -1.61
C HIS A 77 -8.36 13.24 -1.46
N ASP A 78 -7.66 13.43 -0.36
CA ASP A 78 -6.93 14.68 -0.08
C ASP A 78 -5.80 14.90 -1.08
N ILE A 79 -5.04 13.85 -1.43
CA ILE A 79 -3.99 13.90 -2.46
C ILE A 79 -4.53 14.39 -3.81
N LYS A 80 -5.72 13.92 -4.20
CA LYS A 80 -6.35 14.35 -5.44
C LYS A 80 -6.63 15.85 -5.42
N ILE A 81 -7.20 16.35 -4.32
CA ILE A 81 -7.52 17.77 -4.17
C ILE A 81 -6.23 18.61 -4.14
N ILE A 82 -5.27 18.23 -3.28
CA ILE A 82 -3.98 18.93 -3.14
C ILE A 82 -3.29 19.03 -4.49
N GLY A 83 -3.13 17.90 -5.20
CA GLY A 83 -2.45 17.87 -6.50
C GLY A 83 -3.15 18.70 -7.57
N THR A 84 -4.49 18.76 -7.57
CA THR A 84 -5.23 19.64 -8.49
C THR A 84 -5.09 21.12 -8.17
N VAL A 85 -4.96 21.48 -6.89
CA VAL A 85 -4.84 22.89 -6.46
C VAL A 85 -3.42 23.41 -6.62
N THR A 86 -2.41 22.62 -6.26
CA THR A 86 -1.00 23.04 -6.34
C THR A 86 -0.43 22.91 -7.75
N GLY A 87 -1.05 22.10 -8.60
CA GLY A 87 -0.57 21.78 -9.94
C GLY A 87 0.54 20.72 -9.92
N SER A 88 0.85 20.19 -11.10
CA SER A 88 1.91 19.20 -11.24
C SER A 88 3.30 19.83 -11.11
N HIS A 89 4.29 19.07 -10.63
CA HIS A 89 5.68 19.51 -10.46
C HIS A 89 5.87 20.65 -9.44
N SER A 90 4.94 20.83 -8.50
CA SER A 90 5.03 21.83 -7.46
C SER A 90 5.78 21.34 -6.22
N TYR A 91 6.34 22.28 -5.45
CA TYR A 91 6.91 22.02 -4.13
C TYR A 91 5.95 22.51 -3.04
N ILE A 92 5.70 21.66 -2.03
CA ILE A 92 4.87 21.99 -0.88
C ILE A 92 5.72 21.89 0.38
N ARG A 93 5.75 22.96 1.17
CA ARG A 93 6.37 22.90 2.49
C ARG A 93 5.47 22.17 3.47
N VAL A 94 6.05 21.33 4.31
CA VAL A 94 5.34 20.55 5.32
C VAL A 94 6.06 20.58 6.65
N ASP A 95 5.35 20.20 7.72
CA ASP A 95 5.97 19.95 9.00
C ASP A 95 6.81 18.67 8.99
N LYS A 96 7.75 18.61 9.94
CA LYS A 96 8.66 17.46 10.10
C LYS A 96 7.91 16.12 10.18
N PRO A 97 6.79 15.97 10.92
CA PRO A 97 6.06 14.70 10.98
C PRO A 97 5.50 14.27 9.61
N LEU A 98 4.94 15.22 8.85
CA LEU A 98 4.38 14.98 7.52
C LEU A 98 5.43 14.59 6.49
N MET A 99 6.66 15.10 6.64
CA MET A 99 7.78 14.69 5.78
C MET A 99 8.06 13.17 5.86
N PHE A 100 7.83 12.55 7.03
CA PHE A 100 8.00 11.10 7.22
C PHE A 100 6.75 10.27 6.87
N ASN A 101 5.67 10.91 6.42
CA ASN A 101 4.53 10.19 5.88
C ASN A 101 4.85 9.69 4.46
N TYR A 102 5.41 8.47 4.38
CA TYR A 102 5.78 7.84 3.12
C TYR A 102 4.59 7.63 2.18
N GLY A 103 3.38 7.39 2.71
CA GLY A 103 2.18 7.23 1.89
C GLY A 103 1.84 8.52 1.16
N LEU A 104 1.78 9.63 1.90
CA LEU A 104 1.53 10.95 1.35
C LEU A 104 2.57 11.34 0.30
N ASN A 105 3.87 11.20 0.62
CA ASN A 105 4.97 11.47 -0.32
C ASN A 105 4.86 10.62 -1.59
N ALA A 106 4.70 9.31 -1.45
CA ALA A 106 4.68 8.39 -2.58
C ALA A 106 3.50 8.67 -3.52
N TYR A 107 2.31 8.95 -2.98
CA TYR A 107 1.15 9.21 -3.82
C TYR A 107 1.18 10.60 -4.47
N LEU A 108 1.60 11.65 -3.76
CA LEU A 108 1.76 12.99 -4.36
C LEU A 108 2.80 12.99 -5.48
N GLN A 109 3.93 12.31 -5.26
CA GLN A 109 4.96 12.16 -6.28
C GLN A 109 4.46 11.31 -7.46
N ARG A 110 3.77 10.20 -7.20
CA ARG A 110 3.29 9.27 -8.23
C ARG A 110 2.21 9.87 -9.13
N TYR A 111 1.25 10.59 -8.56
CA TYR A 111 0.07 11.05 -9.31
C TYR A 111 0.19 12.49 -9.82
N TYR A 112 0.98 13.33 -9.16
CA TYR A 112 1.05 14.76 -9.48
C TYR A 112 2.49 15.31 -9.58
N SER A 113 3.53 14.48 -9.42
CA SER A 113 4.93 14.93 -9.37
C SER A 113 5.17 16.02 -8.32
N VAL A 114 4.41 16.03 -7.23
CA VAL A 114 4.50 17.03 -6.16
C VAL A 114 5.48 16.55 -5.11
N THR A 115 6.45 17.40 -4.77
CA THR A 115 7.50 17.09 -3.79
C THR A 115 7.28 17.85 -2.49
N LEU A 116 7.31 17.12 -1.37
CA LEU A 116 7.22 17.69 -0.02
C LEU A 116 8.60 18.10 0.51
N GLN A 117 8.69 19.24 1.19
CA GLN A 117 9.93 19.75 1.76
C GLN A 117 9.70 20.32 3.16
N TYR A 118 10.63 20.11 4.10
CA TYR A 118 10.54 20.71 5.44
C TYR A 118 11.24 22.08 5.51
N THR A 119 12.44 22.17 4.94
CA THR A 119 13.39 23.27 5.22
C THR A 119 13.40 24.40 4.19
N SER A 120 12.44 24.44 3.25
CA SER A 120 12.47 25.46 2.18
C SER A 120 11.57 26.65 2.53
N PRO A 121 12.13 27.85 2.79
CA PRO A 121 11.34 29.03 3.18
C PRO A 121 10.57 29.69 2.02
N GLU A 122 10.79 29.26 0.77
CA GLU A 122 10.32 29.95 -0.44
C GLU A 122 9.22 29.21 -1.22
N THR A 123 8.57 28.21 -0.65
CA THR A 123 7.47 27.52 -1.33
C THR A 123 6.20 28.38 -1.31
N GLN A 124 5.45 28.37 -2.42
CA GLN A 124 4.14 29.01 -2.49
C GLN A 124 3.09 28.32 -1.60
N TRP A 125 3.27 27.01 -1.34
CA TRP A 125 2.31 26.15 -0.68
C TRP A 125 2.87 25.61 0.63
N TYR A 126 2.02 25.54 1.64
CA TYR A 126 2.32 24.91 2.92
C TYR A 126 1.18 23.96 3.30
N LEU A 127 1.51 22.78 3.82
CA LEU A 127 0.55 21.74 4.19
C LEU A 127 0.88 21.24 5.59
N CYS A 128 -0.10 21.31 6.48
CA CYS A 128 -0.02 20.76 7.82
C CYS A 128 -1.22 19.87 8.15
N GLU A 129 -1.15 19.12 9.24
CA GLU A 129 -2.30 18.42 9.79
C GLU A 129 -3.26 19.46 10.42
N SER A 130 -4.52 19.08 10.64
CA SER A 130 -5.60 20.00 11.07
C SER A 130 -5.32 20.82 12.35
N HIS A 131 -4.27 20.49 13.10
CA HIS A 131 -3.85 21.18 14.32
C HIS A 131 -2.37 21.64 14.32
N GLY A 132 -1.73 21.73 13.15
CA GLY A 132 -0.33 22.14 13.03
C GLY A 132 -0.11 23.65 13.23
N GLU A 133 1.09 24.03 13.65
CA GLU A 133 1.51 25.43 13.73
C GLU A 133 1.70 26.01 12.33
N VAL A 134 1.01 27.11 12.01
CA VAL A 134 1.07 27.72 10.68
C VAL A 134 2.16 28.81 10.67
N PRO A 135 3.12 28.75 9.73
CA PRO A 135 4.10 29.83 9.56
C PRO A 135 3.44 31.16 9.18
N GLU A 136 4.02 32.28 9.62
CA GLU A 136 3.53 33.61 9.27
C GLU A 136 3.50 33.84 7.75
N GLY A 137 2.48 34.56 7.27
CA GLY A 137 2.31 34.91 5.86
C GLY A 137 1.58 33.87 5.00
N TYR A 138 1.01 32.83 5.61
CA TYR A 138 0.22 31.80 4.93
C TYR A 138 -1.27 31.93 5.24
N MET A 139 -2.12 31.85 4.21
CA MET A 139 -3.58 31.86 4.35
C MET A 139 -4.17 30.51 3.97
N PRO A 140 -5.17 30.01 4.73
CA PRO A 140 -5.80 28.73 4.44
C PRO A 140 -6.53 28.79 3.10
N VAL A 141 -6.33 27.76 2.29
CA VAL A 141 -7.05 27.58 1.02
C VAL A 141 -8.32 26.81 1.33
N ASN A 142 -9.47 27.37 1.00
CA ASN A 142 -10.75 26.69 1.19
C ASN A 142 -10.86 25.53 0.18
N CYS A 143 -10.43 24.36 0.62
CA CYS A 143 -10.52 23.11 -0.11
C CYS A 143 -11.02 22.02 0.84
N ALA A 144 -11.89 21.14 0.34
CA ALA A 144 -12.58 20.14 1.16
C ALA A 144 -11.65 18.96 1.51
N LEU A 145 -10.58 19.21 2.25
CA LEU A 145 -9.66 18.20 2.76
C LEU A 145 -10.18 17.58 4.06
N LYS A 146 -9.84 16.32 4.31
CA LYS A 146 -10.29 15.59 5.51
C LYS A 146 -9.26 15.58 6.62
N ASN A 147 -7.99 15.33 6.29
CA ASN A 147 -6.92 15.11 7.27
C ASN A 147 -5.96 16.29 7.37
N TYR A 148 -5.88 17.11 6.32
CA TYR A 148 -4.87 18.15 6.17
C TYR A 148 -5.51 19.52 5.91
N ILE A 149 -4.74 20.57 6.14
CA ILE A 149 -5.09 21.93 5.73
C ILE A 149 -3.98 22.44 4.82
N LEU A 150 -4.39 22.90 3.64
CA LEU A 150 -3.49 23.50 2.65
C LEU A 150 -3.52 25.02 2.80
N TYR A 151 -2.36 25.64 2.79
CA TYR A 151 -2.17 27.07 2.86
C TYR A 151 -1.40 27.59 1.65
N ARG A 152 -1.66 28.84 1.29
CA ARG A 152 -0.96 29.58 0.24
C ARG A 152 -0.27 30.81 0.84
N LYS A 153 0.97 31.05 0.45
CA LYS A 153 1.70 32.26 0.83
C LYS A 153 1.02 33.48 0.23
N ASN A 154 0.71 34.49 1.05
CA ASN A 154 0.24 35.78 0.55
C ASN A 154 1.43 36.47 -0.13
N SER A 155 1.26 36.84 -1.40
CA SER A 155 2.25 37.66 -2.14
C SER A 155 2.27 39.08 -1.61
#